data_AF-F6XGY9-F1
#
_entry.id   AF-F6XGY9-F1
#
_cell.length_a   1.000
_cell.length_b   1.000
_cell.length_c   1.000
_cell.angle_alpha   90.00
_cell.angle_beta   90.00
_cell.angle_gamma   90.00
#
_symmetry.space_group_name_H-M   'P 1'
#
loop_
_entity.id
_entity.type
_entity.pdbx_description
1 polymer ?
#
loop_
_entity_poly.entity_id
_entity_poly.type
_entity_poly.pdbx_seq_one_letter_code
_entity_poly.pdbx_strand_id
1 'polypeptide(L)'
;MVTLGKGNGMAELSDLSMSDRLYHLMTGRHKRNRVTRASHDGSPGHSNATSQILEGDRINMEVTGPGATMALALMFLKTNNETVSEWFLAPETISLLETIKPHHLLLRTLTRSLILWDQIDPSKEWVDGHIPQVILTHLHNSETQQNSHQGETEVDEQTILQCHASIITGACLSIGLRFAGSQEKAAFDTLMHYVNFFLSLWKRPGSTMPTHPLEVIGRRLFFTCLSSCLIALCMVVAGSGNLKAMQICRYLHYSVEGEVNYGTQMATHMALGFLFLGKCRYTLGTSNKAIAALLVAIYPSFPSKTTDNRYHLQALRHMYVLAAEKRMLVPIDVVTQRPCYARMTFKYSHCDFDTDVIAPCMIPELHVMKSKN
;
A
#
# COMPACT_ATOMS: atom_id res chain seq x y z
N MET A 1 -14.47 7.49 3.24
CA MET A 1 -14.56 7.72 4.71
C MET A 1 -16.00 7.81 5.22
N VAL A 2 -16.94 8.45 4.51
CA VAL A 2 -18.35 8.54 4.95
C VAL A 2 -19.02 7.17 5.13
N THR A 3 -18.74 6.23 4.22
CA THR A 3 -19.32 4.87 4.19
C THR A 3 -18.42 3.80 4.82
N LEU A 4 -17.45 4.20 5.67
CA LEU A 4 -16.37 3.35 6.15
C LEU A 4 -16.86 2.02 6.76
N GLY A 5 -16.51 0.90 6.12
CA GLY A 5 -16.80 -0.46 6.57
C GLY A 5 -18.30 -0.82 6.65
N LYS A 6 -19.19 -0.02 6.06
CA LYS A 6 -20.64 -0.31 6.07
C LYS A 6 -21.09 -1.20 4.91
N GLY A 7 -20.22 -1.40 3.90
CA GLY A 7 -20.54 -2.18 2.71
C GLY A 7 -21.83 -1.71 2.04
N ASN A 8 -22.65 -2.68 1.61
CA ASN A 8 -23.96 -2.43 1.01
C ASN A 8 -25.08 -2.16 2.05
N GLY A 9 -24.78 -2.21 3.35
CA GLY A 9 -25.78 -2.14 4.42
C GLY A 9 -26.32 -0.74 4.73
N MET A 10 -25.93 0.30 3.99
CA MET A 10 -26.52 1.64 4.16
C MET A 10 -27.87 1.73 3.44
N ALA A 11 -28.95 1.50 4.20
CA ALA A 11 -30.33 1.56 3.71
C ALA A 11 -30.65 2.87 2.94
N GLU A 12 -30.13 4.02 3.42
CA GLU A 12 -30.35 5.35 2.84
C GLU A 12 -29.68 5.56 1.47
N LEU A 13 -28.71 4.73 1.08
CA LEU A 13 -27.94 4.87 -0.16
C LEU A 13 -28.08 3.67 -1.11
N SER A 14 -28.95 2.72 -0.77
CA SER A 14 -29.25 1.54 -1.58
C SER A 14 -29.75 1.91 -2.99
N ASP A 15 -30.54 2.99 -3.11
CA ASP A 15 -31.10 3.48 -4.37
C ASP A 15 -30.04 4.12 -5.30
N LEU A 16 -28.88 4.54 -4.78
CA LEU A 16 -27.86 5.22 -5.58
C LEU A 16 -26.87 4.28 -6.30
N SER A 17 -26.93 2.97 -6.03
CA SER A 17 -25.99 1.93 -6.51
C SER A 17 -24.52 2.40 -6.53
N MET A 18 -24.06 2.96 -5.40
CA MET A 18 -22.74 3.61 -5.30
C MET A 18 -21.58 2.68 -5.68
N SER A 19 -21.65 1.39 -5.32
CA SER A 19 -20.65 0.38 -5.68
C SER A 19 -20.45 0.30 -7.19
N ASP A 20 -21.55 0.25 -7.94
CA ASP A 20 -21.53 0.09 -9.40
C ASP A 20 -21.02 1.36 -10.08
N ARG A 21 -21.40 2.53 -9.55
CA ARG A 21 -20.87 3.82 -10.03
C ARG A 21 -19.36 3.91 -9.83
N LEU A 22 -18.86 3.51 -8.66
CA LEU A 22 -17.42 3.48 -8.38
C LEU A 22 -16.70 2.45 -9.28
N TYR A 23 -17.31 1.28 -9.51
CA TYR A 23 -16.79 0.30 -10.44
C TYR A 23 -16.72 0.83 -11.88
N HIS A 24 -17.73 1.57 -12.34
CA HIS A 24 -17.71 2.24 -13.65
C HIS A 24 -16.61 3.31 -13.76
N LEU A 25 -16.39 4.09 -12.69
CA LEU A 25 -15.31 5.08 -12.61
C LEU A 25 -13.92 4.43 -12.60
N MET A 26 -13.79 3.23 -12.02
CA MET A 26 -12.55 2.47 -11.98
C MET A 26 -12.21 1.83 -13.34
N THR A 27 -13.22 1.31 -14.04
CA THR A 27 -13.04 0.59 -15.32
C THR A 27 -13.07 1.49 -16.55
N GLY A 28 -13.38 2.78 -16.39
CA GLY A 28 -13.35 3.73 -17.50
C GLY A 28 -14.44 3.52 -18.54
N ARG A 29 -15.63 3.02 -18.13
CA ARG A 29 -16.74 2.82 -19.06
C ARG A 29 -17.21 4.14 -19.66
N HIS A 30 -18.02 4.06 -20.72
CA HIS A 30 -18.63 5.25 -21.32
C HIS A 30 -19.35 6.09 -20.28
N LYS A 31 -19.19 7.41 -20.39
CA LYS A 31 -19.98 8.36 -19.61
C LYS A 31 -21.44 7.99 -19.83
N ARG A 32 -22.15 7.61 -18.77
CA ARG A 32 -23.58 7.32 -18.85
C ARG A 32 -24.20 8.57 -19.46
N ASN A 33 -24.78 8.46 -20.68
CA ASN A 33 -25.39 9.60 -21.36
C ASN A 33 -26.31 10.27 -20.35
N ARG A 34 -25.87 11.41 -19.80
CA ARG A 34 -26.79 12.36 -19.22
C ARG A 34 -27.58 12.82 -20.43
N VAL A 35 -28.68 12.14 -20.71
CA VAL A 35 -29.82 12.72 -21.41
C VAL A 35 -30.35 13.81 -20.47
N THR A 36 -29.55 14.85 -20.26
CA THR A 36 -30.07 16.14 -19.85
C THR A 36 -30.74 16.64 -21.10
N ARG A 37 -32.07 16.50 -21.11
CA ARG A 37 -33.02 17.44 -21.73
C ARG A 37 -32.27 18.55 -22.47
N ALA A 38 -31.95 18.30 -23.74
CA ALA A 38 -31.63 19.39 -24.64
C ALA A 38 -32.94 20.16 -24.76
N SER A 39 -33.04 21.23 -23.98
CA SER A 39 -33.89 22.35 -24.29
C SER A 39 -33.80 22.62 -25.78
N HIS A 40 -34.98 22.61 -26.38
CA HIS A 40 -35.25 22.94 -27.76
C HIS A 40 -34.78 24.38 -28.00
N ASP A 41 -33.51 24.59 -28.34
CA ASP A 41 -33.07 25.88 -28.88
C ASP A 41 -31.87 25.73 -29.80
N GLY A 42 -32.07 26.12 -31.06
CA GLY A 42 -31.18 25.92 -32.19
C GLY A 42 -30.04 26.92 -32.23
N SER A 43 -29.13 26.85 -31.26
CA SER A 43 -27.86 27.59 -31.29
C SER A 43 -26.68 26.64 -31.54
N PRO A 44 -25.71 27.00 -32.41
CA PRO A 44 -24.60 26.12 -32.77
C PRO A 44 -23.81 25.79 -31.52
N GLY A 45 -23.72 24.49 -31.26
CA GLY A 45 -23.26 23.90 -30.01
C GLY A 45 -21.88 24.36 -29.61
N HIS A 46 -21.83 25.27 -28.65
CA HIS A 46 -20.65 25.45 -27.81
C HIS A 46 -20.54 24.17 -26.99
N SER A 47 -19.67 23.26 -27.41
CA SER A 47 -19.22 22.20 -26.51
C SER A 47 -18.69 22.91 -25.26
N ASN A 48 -19.19 22.53 -24.09
CA ASN A 48 -18.63 22.97 -22.81
C ASN A 48 -17.25 22.31 -22.59
N ALA A 49 -16.36 22.42 -23.59
CA ALA A 49 -15.04 21.86 -23.62
C ALA A 49 -14.06 22.87 -23.03
N THR A 50 -13.23 22.40 -22.10
CA THR A 50 -12.15 23.21 -21.54
C THR A 50 -11.02 23.35 -22.55
N SER A 51 -10.35 24.50 -22.59
CA SER A 51 -9.22 24.75 -23.51
C SER A 51 -7.94 23.98 -23.13
N GLN A 52 -7.88 23.39 -21.93
CA GLN A 52 -6.70 22.71 -21.41
C GLN A 52 -6.79 21.19 -21.43
N ILE A 53 -8.00 20.61 -21.37
CA ILE A 53 -8.20 19.16 -21.27
C ILE A 53 -9.23 18.74 -22.32
N LEU A 54 -8.78 17.90 -23.25
CA LEU A 54 -9.64 17.20 -24.19
C LEU A 54 -10.02 15.84 -23.61
N GLU A 55 -11.26 15.71 -23.14
CA GLU A 55 -11.80 14.42 -22.71
C GLU A 55 -12.61 13.78 -23.84
N GLY A 56 -12.42 12.46 -24.04
CA GLY A 56 -13.29 11.68 -24.92
C GLY A 56 -14.59 11.25 -24.24
N ASP A 57 -15.32 10.35 -24.92
CA ASP A 57 -16.60 9.78 -24.45
C ASP A 57 -16.44 8.76 -23.31
N ARG A 58 -15.22 8.25 -23.12
CA ARG A 58 -14.87 7.36 -22.01
C ARG A 58 -14.43 8.15 -20.79
N ILE A 59 -14.72 7.62 -19.62
CA ILE A 59 -14.25 8.19 -18.36
C ILE A 59 -12.74 8.04 -18.29
N ASN A 60 -12.03 9.10 -17.92
CA ASN A 60 -10.59 9.08 -17.76
C ASN A 60 -10.18 8.30 -16.49
N MET A 61 -9.82 7.03 -16.68
CA MET A 61 -9.38 6.12 -15.61
C MET A 61 -8.19 6.66 -14.81
N GLU A 62 -7.32 7.47 -15.43
CA GLU A 62 -6.14 8.02 -14.75
C GLU A 62 -6.50 9.03 -13.66
N VAL A 63 -7.64 9.70 -13.81
CA VAL A 63 -8.13 10.69 -12.85
C VAL A 63 -9.07 10.03 -11.84
N THR A 64 -10.04 9.25 -12.33
CA THR A 64 -11.11 8.69 -11.48
C THR A 64 -10.75 7.35 -10.85
N GLY A 65 -9.89 6.58 -11.49
CA GLY A 65 -9.51 5.22 -11.10
C GLY A 65 -8.93 5.08 -9.69
N PRO A 66 -7.89 5.84 -9.29
CA PRO A 66 -7.32 5.72 -7.95
C PRO A 66 -8.33 6.12 -6.86
N GLY A 67 -9.07 7.21 -7.07
CA GLY A 67 -10.10 7.66 -6.12
C GLY A 67 -11.22 6.64 -5.94
N ALA A 68 -11.70 6.06 -7.05
CA ALA A 68 -12.74 5.04 -7.02
C ALA A 68 -12.28 3.74 -6.34
N THR A 69 -11.05 3.29 -6.65
CA THR A 69 -10.42 2.11 -6.04
C THR A 69 -10.31 2.28 -4.53
N MET A 70 -9.77 3.41 -4.05
CA MET A 70 -9.65 3.66 -2.61
C MET A 70 -11.02 3.86 -1.93
N ALA A 71 -12.01 4.45 -2.61
CA ALA A 71 -13.35 4.59 -2.08
C ALA A 71 -14.03 3.23 -1.87
N LEU A 72 -13.90 2.32 -2.84
CA LEU A 72 -14.38 0.94 -2.71
C LEU A 72 -13.65 0.20 -1.58
N ALA A 73 -12.32 0.35 -1.48
CA ALA A 73 -11.53 -0.21 -0.39
C ALA A 73 -12.06 0.21 0.99
N LEU A 74 -12.35 1.50 1.18
CA LEU A 74 -12.87 2.02 2.45
C LEU A 74 -14.34 1.65 2.69
N MET A 75 -15.16 1.55 1.63
CA MET A 75 -16.57 1.18 1.74
C MET A 75 -16.72 -0.28 2.20
N PHE A 76 -15.92 -1.19 1.65
CA PHE A 76 -15.93 -2.63 1.94
C PHE A 76 -14.82 -3.09 2.89
N LEU A 77 -14.21 -2.16 3.63
CA LEU A 77 -13.10 -2.44 4.54
C LEU A 77 -13.49 -3.48 5.59
N LYS A 78 -12.71 -4.59 5.68
CA LYS A 78 -12.94 -5.74 6.59
C LYS A 78 -14.34 -6.38 6.48
N THR A 79 -14.98 -6.31 5.31
CA THR A 79 -16.30 -6.93 5.10
C THR A 79 -16.20 -8.37 4.58
N ASN A 80 -15.02 -8.82 4.14
CA ASN A 80 -14.78 -10.12 3.51
C ASN A 80 -15.76 -10.45 2.38
N ASN A 81 -16.21 -9.44 1.64
CA ASN A 81 -17.10 -9.67 0.51
C ASN A 81 -16.31 -10.13 -0.73
N GLU A 82 -16.38 -11.43 -1.00
CA GLU A 82 -15.68 -12.07 -2.12
C GLU A 82 -16.11 -11.49 -3.47
N THR A 83 -17.40 -11.25 -3.68
CA THR A 83 -17.95 -10.76 -4.96
C THR A 83 -17.35 -9.42 -5.42
N VAL A 84 -17.11 -8.51 -4.47
CA VAL A 84 -16.50 -7.21 -4.75
C VAL A 84 -14.98 -7.34 -4.84
N SER A 85 -14.38 -8.27 -4.10
CA SER A 85 -12.94 -8.52 -4.13
C SER A 85 -12.47 -9.04 -5.51
N GLU A 86 -13.31 -9.81 -6.20
CA GLU A 86 -13.04 -10.35 -7.54
C GLU A 86 -12.81 -9.26 -8.60
N TRP A 87 -13.44 -8.08 -8.43
CA TRP A 87 -13.27 -6.94 -9.34
C TRP A 87 -11.84 -6.39 -9.38
N PHE A 88 -11.05 -6.69 -8.35
CA PHE A 88 -9.69 -6.21 -8.17
C PHE A 88 -8.63 -7.26 -8.49
N LEU A 89 -9.03 -8.42 -9.02
CA LEU A 89 -8.09 -9.44 -9.48
C LEU A 89 -7.17 -8.87 -10.56
N ALA A 90 -5.90 -9.27 -10.46
CA ALA A 90 -4.93 -8.97 -11.49
C ALA A 90 -5.32 -9.76 -12.77
N PRO A 91 -5.29 -9.11 -13.95
CA PRO A 91 -5.58 -9.79 -15.20
C PRO A 91 -4.67 -11.00 -15.45
N GLU A 92 -5.27 -12.09 -15.95
CA GLU A 92 -4.56 -13.32 -16.33
C GLU A 92 -4.12 -13.31 -17.80
N THR A 93 -4.26 -12.19 -18.53
CA THR A 93 -3.85 -12.10 -19.94
C THR A 93 -2.95 -10.89 -20.15
N ILE A 94 -1.86 -11.08 -20.89
CA ILE A 94 -0.83 -10.07 -21.18
C ILE A 94 -1.46 -8.82 -21.83
N SER A 95 -2.31 -9.02 -22.82
CA SER A 95 -3.00 -7.92 -23.52
C SER A 95 -3.84 -7.05 -22.58
N LEU A 96 -4.45 -7.64 -21.55
CA LEU A 96 -5.21 -6.88 -20.56
C LEU A 96 -4.27 -6.21 -19.52
N LEU A 97 -3.14 -6.83 -19.19
CA LEU A 97 -2.11 -6.21 -18.35
C LEU A 97 -1.53 -4.93 -18.99
N GLU A 98 -1.25 -4.95 -20.29
CA GLU A 98 -0.74 -3.79 -21.04
C GLU A 98 -1.71 -2.59 -21.00
N THR A 99 -3.02 -2.83 -20.87
CA THR A 99 -4.00 -1.73 -20.75
C THR A 99 -4.00 -1.04 -19.39
N ILE A 100 -3.46 -1.67 -18.34
CA ILE A 100 -3.54 -1.19 -16.96
C ILE A 100 -2.16 -0.73 -16.50
N LYS A 101 -2.06 0.54 -16.10
CA LYS A 101 -0.81 1.05 -15.54
C LYS A 101 -0.43 0.33 -14.24
N PRO A 102 0.88 0.09 -14.01
CA PRO A 102 1.37 -0.62 -12.82
C PRO A 102 0.92 -0.01 -11.49
N HIS A 103 0.85 1.33 -11.40
CA HIS A 103 0.36 2.02 -10.21
C HIS A 103 -1.10 1.69 -9.87
N HIS A 104 -1.97 1.50 -10.86
CA HIS A 104 -3.35 1.07 -10.61
C HIS A 104 -3.40 -0.37 -10.12
N LEU A 105 -2.52 -1.23 -10.65
CA LEU A 105 -2.42 -2.63 -10.23
C LEU A 105 -2.01 -2.75 -8.75
N LEU A 106 -1.04 -1.94 -8.30
CA LEU A 106 -0.67 -1.84 -6.88
C LEU A 106 -1.89 -1.51 -6.00
N LEU A 107 -2.66 -0.48 -6.37
CA LEU A 107 -3.85 -0.06 -5.61
C LEU A 107 -4.95 -1.13 -5.64
N ARG A 108 -5.09 -1.87 -6.74
CA ARG A 108 -6.05 -2.98 -6.85
C ARG A 108 -5.68 -4.14 -5.93
N THR A 109 -4.43 -4.58 -5.95
CA THR A 109 -3.94 -5.64 -5.04
C THR A 109 -4.13 -5.22 -3.58
N LEU A 110 -3.74 -4.00 -3.23
CA LEU A 110 -3.97 -3.43 -1.90
C LEU A 110 -5.45 -3.45 -1.51
N THR A 111 -6.33 -2.99 -2.40
CA THR A 111 -7.77 -2.90 -2.16
C THR A 111 -8.38 -4.27 -1.94
N ARG A 112 -8.03 -5.26 -2.77
CA ARG A 112 -8.48 -6.64 -2.62
C ARG A 112 -8.13 -7.18 -1.22
N SER A 113 -6.89 -7.01 -0.80
CA SER A 113 -6.43 -7.50 0.51
C SER A 113 -7.10 -6.76 1.67
N LEU A 114 -7.41 -5.46 1.54
CA LEU A 114 -8.14 -4.70 2.56
C LEU A 114 -9.61 -5.12 2.71
N ILE A 115 -10.24 -5.58 1.64
CA ILE A 115 -11.60 -6.13 1.67
C ILE A 115 -11.58 -7.51 2.34
N LEU A 116 -10.67 -8.39 1.89
CA LEU A 116 -10.44 -9.73 2.44
C LEU A 116 -9.45 -9.70 3.61
N TRP A 117 -9.75 -8.86 4.61
CA TRP A 117 -8.84 -8.55 5.71
C TRP A 117 -8.39 -9.76 6.52
N ASP A 118 -9.29 -10.73 6.71
CA ASP A 118 -9.04 -11.90 7.55
C ASP A 118 -8.15 -12.94 6.85
N GLN A 119 -8.04 -12.87 5.53
CA GLN A 119 -7.21 -13.77 4.72
C GLN A 119 -5.76 -13.29 4.60
N ILE A 120 -5.40 -12.13 5.18
CA ILE A 120 -4.02 -11.61 5.11
C ILE A 120 -3.11 -12.46 6.01
N ASP A 121 -2.17 -13.17 5.40
CA ASP A 121 -1.19 -14.01 6.09
C ASP A 121 0.22 -13.41 5.94
N PRO A 122 1.02 -13.28 7.02
CA PRO A 122 2.36 -12.71 6.96
C PRO A 122 3.40 -13.74 6.48
N SER A 123 3.12 -14.40 5.36
CA SER A 123 3.95 -15.42 4.72
C SER A 123 4.38 -14.97 3.32
N LYS A 124 5.46 -15.55 2.79
CA LYS A 124 5.92 -15.19 1.43
C LYS A 124 5.02 -15.82 0.39
N GLU A 125 4.58 -17.04 0.68
CA GLU A 125 3.64 -17.83 -0.10
C GLU A 125 2.34 -17.04 -0.35
N TRP A 126 1.87 -16.28 0.65
CA TRP A 126 0.70 -15.42 0.49
C TRP A 126 0.94 -14.26 -0.47
N VAL A 127 2.09 -13.57 -0.36
CA VAL A 127 2.46 -12.47 -1.27
C VAL A 127 2.62 -12.98 -2.70
N ASP A 128 3.30 -14.11 -2.87
CA ASP A 128 3.54 -14.72 -4.18
C ASP A 128 2.23 -15.25 -4.80
N GLY A 129 1.26 -15.67 -3.97
CA GLY A 129 -0.08 -16.08 -4.41
C GLY A 129 -0.92 -14.96 -5.04
N HIS A 130 -0.54 -13.68 -4.88
CA HIS A 130 -1.19 -12.57 -5.57
C HIS A 130 -0.71 -12.37 -7.01
N ILE A 131 0.38 -13.04 -7.41
CA ILE A 131 1.00 -12.88 -8.73
C ILE A 131 0.30 -13.80 -9.75
N PRO A 132 -0.22 -13.27 -10.87
CA PRO A 132 -0.79 -14.09 -11.94
C PRO A 132 0.23 -15.09 -12.51
N GLN A 133 -0.24 -16.29 -12.84
CA GLN A 133 0.59 -17.36 -13.41
C GLN A 133 1.27 -16.96 -14.72
N VAL A 134 0.65 -16.07 -15.50
CA VAL A 134 1.25 -15.51 -16.71
C VAL A 134 2.57 -14.80 -16.41
N ILE A 135 2.61 -13.98 -15.36
CA ILE A 135 3.84 -13.27 -14.97
C ILE A 135 4.90 -14.28 -14.52
N LEU A 136 4.52 -15.29 -13.71
CA LEU A 136 5.45 -16.32 -13.24
C LEU A 136 6.04 -17.15 -14.38
N THR A 137 5.23 -17.50 -15.37
CA THR A 137 5.65 -18.29 -16.54
C THR A 137 6.65 -17.49 -17.38
N HIS A 138 6.41 -16.19 -17.59
CA HIS A 138 7.34 -15.32 -18.31
C HIS A 138 8.66 -15.11 -17.55
N LEU A 139 8.62 -14.93 -16.23
CA LEU A 139 9.83 -14.81 -15.43
C LEU A 139 10.66 -16.10 -15.47
N HIS A 140 10.03 -17.26 -15.32
CA HIS A 140 10.73 -18.55 -15.39
C HIS A 140 11.35 -18.80 -16.76
N ASN A 141 10.62 -18.47 -17.84
CA ASN A 141 11.11 -18.58 -19.20
C ASN A 141 12.28 -17.62 -19.47
N SER A 142 12.27 -16.41 -18.90
CA SER A 142 13.39 -15.46 -19.02
C SER A 142 14.66 -15.95 -18.32
N GLU A 143 14.54 -16.69 -17.22
CA GLU A 143 15.67 -17.33 -16.54
C GLU A 143 16.24 -18.53 -17.32
N THR A 144 15.39 -19.28 -18.04
CA THR A 144 15.81 -20.43 -18.85
C THR A 144 16.28 -20.07 -20.27
N GLN A 145 15.80 -18.96 -20.84
CA GLN A 145 16.13 -18.53 -22.21
C GLN A 145 17.44 -17.73 -22.33
N GLN A 146 18.27 -17.65 -21.28
CA GLN A 146 19.66 -17.13 -21.43
C GLN A 146 20.51 -17.94 -22.43
N ASN A 147 20.03 -19.08 -22.96
CA ASN A 147 20.75 -19.95 -23.90
C ASN A 147 20.15 -20.05 -25.32
N SER A 148 19.13 -19.28 -25.72
CA SER A 148 18.65 -19.34 -27.12
C SER A 148 18.01 -18.02 -27.55
N HIS A 149 18.74 -17.25 -28.36
CA HIS A 149 18.12 -16.17 -29.12
C HIS A 149 17.11 -16.73 -30.13
N GLN A 150 16.05 -15.95 -30.35
CA GLN A 150 15.06 -15.99 -31.44
C GLN A 150 13.69 -16.60 -31.07
N GLY A 151 12.70 -15.71 -31.01
CA GLY A 151 11.28 -16.03 -30.94
C GLY A 151 10.47 -14.76 -30.75
N GLU A 152 9.97 -14.20 -31.86
CA GLU A 152 9.15 -13.00 -31.95
C GLU A 152 7.79 -13.17 -31.23
N THR A 153 7.77 -12.88 -29.94
CA THR A 153 6.61 -12.28 -29.30
C THR A 153 7.13 -11.03 -28.59
N GLU A 154 6.83 -9.85 -29.15
CA GLU A 154 7.14 -8.54 -28.59
C GLU A 154 6.33 -8.29 -27.29
N VAL A 155 6.38 -9.23 -26.34
CA VAL A 155 5.85 -8.98 -25.02
C VAL A 155 6.86 -8.10 -24.32
N ASP A 156 6.40 -6.91 -23.95
CA ASP A 156 7.23 -5.94 -23.26
C ASP A 156 7.62 -6.49 -21.87
N GLU A 157 8.82 -7.07 -21.78
CA GLU A 157 9.44 -7.55 -20.53
C GLU A 157 9.41 -6.45 -19.46
N GLN A 158 9.48 -5.19 -19.91
CA GLN A 158 9.34 -4.01 -19.08
C GLN A 158 8.00 -3.98 -18.33
N THR A 159 6.90 -4.13 -19.05
CA THR A 159 5.55 -4.13 -18.49
C THR A 159 5.36 -5.28 -17.49
N ILE A 160 5.87 -6.48 -17.79
CA ILE A 160 5.79 -7.65 -16.89
C ILE A 160 6.48 -7.35 -15.56
N LEU A 161 7.73 -6.87 -15.60
CA LEU A 161 8.51 -6.57 -14.39
C LEU A 161 7.89 -5.44 -13.58
N GLN A 162 7.34 -4.42 -14.24
CA GLN A 162 6.62 -3.33 -13.58
C GLN A 162 5.36 -3.81 -12.87
N CYS A 163 4.56 -4.66 -13.52
CA CYS A 163 3.37 -5.28 -12.94
C CYS A 163 3.74 -6.14 -11.74
N HIS A 164 4.75 -7.01 -11.88
CA HIS A 164 5.27 -7.85 -10.81
C HIS A 164 5.67 -7.05 -9.56
N ALA A 165 6.52 -6.03 -9.73
CA ALA A 165 6.95 -5.17 -8.64
C ALA A 165 5.78 -4.44 -7.95
N SER A 166 4.78 -4.02 -8.73
CA SER A 166 3.60 -3.31 -8.24
C SER A 166 2.66 -4.20 -7.43
N ILE A 167 2.44 -5.45 -7.87
CA ILE A 167 1.63 -6.44 -7.14
C ILE A 167 2.26 -6.76 -5.79
N ILE A 168 3.56 -7.10 -5.79
CA ILE A 168 4.32 -7.40 -4.56
C ILE A 168 4.21 -6.23 -3.59
N THR A 169 4.43 -5.01 -4.07
CA THR A 169 4.35 -3.82 -3.23
C THR A 169 2.95 -3.63 -2.63
N GLY A 170 1.89 -3.85 -3.40
CA GLY A 170 0.51 -3.76 -2.92
C GLY A 170 0.22 -4.78 -1.82
N ALA A 171 0.69 -6.02 -1.99
CA ALA A 171 0.58 -7.08 -0.98
C ALA A 171 1.41 -6.76 0.27
N CYS A 172 2.67 -6.33 0.13
CA CYS A 172 3.51 -5.90 1.26
C CYS A 172 2.85 -4.76 2.05
N LEU A 173 2.27 -3.77 1.37
CA LEU A 173 1.59 -2.66 2.03
C LEU A 173 0.35 -3.11 2.82
N SER A 174 -0.37 -4.10 2.30
CA SER A 174 -1.52 -4.68 3.02
C SER A 174 -1.11 -5.43 4.29
N ILE A 175 0.00 -6.19 4.26
CA ILE A 175 0.61 -6.81 5.46
C ILE A 175 0.99 -5.72 6.46
N GLY A 176 1.63 -4.63 5.99
CA GLY A 176 2.01 -3.50 6.83
C GLY A 176 0.82 -2.82 7.52
N LEU A 177 -0.32 -2.68 6.83
CA LEU A 177 -1.57 -2.15 7.39
C LEU A 177 -2.22 -3.12 8.37
N ARG A 178 -2.19 -4.42 8.09
CA ARG A 178 -2.77 -5.47 8.93
C ARG A 178 -2.06 -5.61 10.27
N PHE A 179 -0.74 -5.65 10.24
CA PHE A 179 0.10 -5.86 11.42
C PHE A 179 0.71 -4.55 11.96
N ALA A 180 0.09 -3.40 11.65
CA ALA A 180 0.57 -2.10 12.07
C ALA A 180 0.71 -2.04 13.61
N GLY A 181 1.92 -1.72 14.09
CA GLY A 181 2.21 -1.63 15.52
C GLY A 181 1.99 -2.93 16.31
N SER A 182 1.97 -4.09 15.65
CA SER A 182 1.80 -5.40 16.29
C SER A 182 3.15 -6.03 16.68
N GLN A 183 4.25 -5.60 16.06
CA GLN A 183 5.59 -6.17 16.26
C GLN A 183 5.68 -7.69 15.98
N GLU A 184 4.79 -8.19 15.12
CA GLU A 184 4.75 -9.59 14.71
C GLU A 184 6.02 -9.96 13.92
N LYS A 185 6.69 -11.04 14.34
CA LYS A 185 8.00 -11.40 13.78
C LYS A 185 7.89 -11.93 12.35
N ALA A 186 6.88 -12.76 12.07
CA ALA A 186 6.64 -13.29 10.74
C ALA A 186 6.42 -12.17 9.70
N ALA A 187 5.61 -11.17 10.06
CA ALA A 187 5.35 -10.00 9.21
C ALA A 187 6.61 -9.15 8.99
N PHE A 188 7.44 -9.01 10.03
CA PHE A 188 8.72 -8.31 9.91
C PHE A 188 9.69 -9.04 8.98
N ASP A 189 9.87 -10.35 9.15
CA ASP A 189 10.83 -11.13 8.38
C ASP A 189 10.43 -11.23 6.89
N THR A 190 9.14 -11.34 6.58
CA THR A 190 8.63 -11.31 5.20
C THR A 190 8.83 -9.96 4.53
N LEU A 191 8.44 -8.86 5.18
CA LEU A 191 8.65 -7.51 4.63
C LEU A 191 10.13 -7.17 4.50
N MET A 192 10.96 -7.60 5.44
CA MET A 192 12.41 -7.43 5.38
C MET A 192 13.00 -8.17 4.18
N HIS A 193 12.48 -9.36 3.84
CA HIS A 193 12.89 -10.10 2.65
C HIS A 193 12.62 -9.31 1.37
N TYR A 194 11.41 -8.76 1.19
CA TYR A 194 11.08 -7.98 -0.02
C TYR A 194 11.81 -6.63 -0.08
N VAL A 195 12.02 -5.96 1.06
CA VAL A 195 12.86 -4.74 1.09
C VAL A 195 14.30 -5.07 0.68
N ASN A 196 14.87 -6.16 1.19
CA ASN A 196 16.21 -6.60 0.78
C ASN A 196 16.26 -7.03 -0.69
N PHE A 197 15.20 -7.65 -1.22
CA PHE A 197 15.06 -7.96 -2.64
C PHE A 197 15.17 -6.69 -3.48
N PHE A 198 14.36 -5.65 -3.19
CA PHE A 198 14.45 -4.37 -3.91
C PHE A 198 15.83 -3.70 -3.73
N LEU A 199 16.39 -3.69 -2.52
CA LEU A 199 17.74 -3.15 -2.30
C LEU A 199 18.82 -3.92 -3.06
N SER A 200 18.68 -5.23 -3.24
CA SER A 200 19.61 -6.05 -4.01
C SER A 200 19.56 -5.71 -5.51
N LEU A 201 18.37 -5.37 -6.03
CA LEU A 201 18.20 -4.89 -7.40
C LEU A 201 18.81 -3.50 -7.59
N TRP A 202 18.81 -2.68 -6.54
CA TRP A 202 19.46 -1.36 -6.57
C TRP A 202 20.99 -1.45 -6.52
N LYS A 203 21.54 -2.39 -5.74
CA LYS A 203 22.99 -2.56 -5.48
C LYS A 203 23.79 -3.32 -6.56
N ARG A 204 23.25 -3.59 -7.76
CA ARG A 204 23.99 -4.33 -8.82
C ARG A 204 24.63 -3.42 -9.91
N PRO A 205 25.50 -2.43 -9.61
CA PRO A 205 26.30 -1.78 -10.64
C PRO A 205 27.55 -2.63 -10.91
N GLY A 206 27.42 -3.65 -11.77
CA GLY A 206 28.57 -4.49 -12.10
C GLY A 206 28.30 -5.70 -13.01
N SER A 207 27.04 -6.05 -13.29
CA SER A 207 26.76 -7.06 -14.31
C SER A 207 26.85 -6.42 -15.69
N THR A 208 27.68 -7.01 -16.54
CA THR A 208 27.85 -6.79 -17.99
C THR A 208 26.57 -7.12 -18.79
N MET A 209 25.39 -6.77 -18.28
CA MET A 209 24.12 -6.87 -19.00
C MET A 209 23.80 -5.51 -19.60
N PRO A 210 23.42 -5.42 -20.89
CA PRO A 210 23.24 -4.16 -21.59
C PRO A 210 22.06 -3.29 -21.08
N THR A 211 21.20 -3.83 -20.20
CA THR A 211 20.06 -3.09 -19.63
C THR A 211 19.97 -3.36 -18.14
N HIS A 212 20.09 -2.32 -17.32
CA HIS A 212 19.98 -2.46 -15.86
C HIS A 212 18.51 -2.73 -15.48
N PRO A 213 18.19 -3.68 -14.57
CA PRO A 213 16.80 -3.96 -14.15
C PRO A 213 16.02 -2.73 -13.67
N LEU A 214 16.73 -1.72 -13.14
CA LEU A 214 16.17 -0.42 -12.75
C LEU A 214 15.66 0.41 -13.94
N GLU A 215 16.31 0.30 -15.10
CA GLU A 215 15.90 1.01 -16.32
C GLU A 215 14.67 0.33 -16.93
N VAL A 216 14.62 -0.99 -16.84
CA VAL A 216 13.46 -1.79 -17.24
C VAL A 216 12.25 -1.45 -16.36
N ILE A 217 12.33 -1.64 -15.04
CA ILE A 217 11.20 -1.30 -14.14
C ILE A 217 10.84 0.20 -14.20
N GLY A 218 11.80 1.05 -14.55
CA GLY A 218 11.65 2.49 -14.52
C GLY A 218 11.90 3.03 -13.12
N ARG A 219 12.84 3.98 -13.03
CA ARG A 219 13.36 4.53 -11.78
C ARG A 219 12.28 5.01 -10.82
N ARG A 220 11.26 5.73 -11.34
CA ARG A 220 10.17 6.29 -10.52
C ARG A 220 9.33 5.20 -9.85
N LEU A 221 8.95 4.18 -10.60
CA LEU A 221 8.14 3.08 -10.07
C LEU A 221 8.96 2.29 -9.05
N PHE A 222 10.20 1.96 -9.39
CA PHE A 222 11.11 1.25 -8.50
C PHE A 222 11.25 1.92 -7.12
N PHE A 223 11.54 3.23 -7.09
CA PHE A 223 11.64 3.95 -5.82
C PHE A 223 10.30 4.03 -5.09
N THR A 224 9.18 4.15 -5.80
CA THR A 224 7.85 4.11 -5.19
C THR A 224 7.59 2.76 -4.51
N CYS A 225 7.96 1.66 -5.16
CA CYS A 225 7.85 0.30 -4.62
C CYS A 225 8.73 0.11 -3.38
N LEU A 226 10.03 0.43 -3.51
CA LEU A 226 10.99 0.34 -2.40
C LEU A 226 10.55 1.17 -1.19
N SER A 227 10.16 2.43 -1.40
CA SER A 227 9.68 3.31 -0.34
C SER A 227 8.39 2.82 0.31
N SER A 228 7.45 2.27 -0.47
CA SER A 228 6.19 1.75 0.07
C SER A 228 6.40 0.48 0.89
N CYS A 229 7.28 -0.43 0.43
CA CYS A 229 7.69 -1.61 1.20
C CYS A 229 8.43 -1.24 2.49
N LEU A 230 9.29 -0.22 2.44
CA LEU A 230 9.99 0.30 3.62
C LEU A 230 9.01 0.88 4.64
N ILE A 231 8.03 1.65 4.19
CA ILE A 231 6.98 2.17 5.06
C ILE A 231 6.19 1.02 5.68
N ALA A 232 5.78 0.02 4.89
CA ALA A 232 5.08 -1.16 5.40
C ALA A 232 5.89 -1.89 6.49
N LEU A 233 7.19 -2.10 6.27
CA LEU A 233 8.10 -2.68 7.27
C LEU A 233 8.11 -1.84 8.57
N CYS A 234 8.29 -0.52 8.44
CA CYS A 234 8.37 0.38 9.59
C CYS A 234 7.02 0.54 10.31
N MET A 235 5.89 0.34 9.63
CA MET A 235 4.56 0.32 10.25
C MET A 235 4.38 -0.88 11.17
N VAL A 236 4.84 -2.08 10.78
CA VAL A 236 4.73 -3.29 11.63
C VAL A 236 5.46 -3.10 12.96
N VAL A 237 6.65 -2.51 12.91
CA VAL A 237 7.49 -2.22 14.08
C VAL A 237 7.39 -0.78 14.59
N ALA A 238 6.27 -0.10 14.31
CA ALA A 238 6.08 1.30 14.68
C ALA A 238 6.21 1.53 16.19
N GLY A 239 7.00 2.54 16.57
CA GLY A 239 7.27 2.91 17.96
C GLY A 239 8.31 2.05 18.69
N SER A 240 8.83 0.96 18.10
CA SER A 240 9.81 0.09 18.76
C SER A 240 11.26 0.59 18.66
N GLY A 241 11.59 1.42 17.66
CA GLY A 241 12.97 1.78 17.36
C GLY A 241 13.84 0.61 16.85
N ASN A 242 13.28 -0.37 16.13
CA ASN A 242 14.01 -1.54 15.62
C ASN A 242 15.30 -1.15 14.85
N LEU A 243 16.43 -1.71 15.26
CA LEU A 243 17.76 -1.40 14.71
C LEU A 243 17.90 -1.75 13.23
N LYS A 244 17.40 -2.91 12.79
CA LYS A 244 17.55 -3.38 11.40
C LYS A 244 16.79 -2.47 10.44
N ALA A 245 15.56 -2.11 10.79
CA ALA A 245 14.77 -1.17 9.99
C ALA A 245 15.40 0.24 9.96
N MET A 246 15.94 0.70 11.10
CA MET A 246 16.66 1.99 11.17
C MET A 246 17.93 2.00 10.29
N GLN A 247 18.69 0.90 10.26
CA GLN A 247 19.89 0.78 9.41
C GLN A 247 19.54 0.93 7.92
N ILE A 248 18.44 0.32 7.47
CA ILE A 248 17.97 0.49 6.08
C ILE A 248 17.53 1.93 5.83
N CYS A 249 16.75 2.53 6.72
CA CYS A 249 16.33 3.93 6.59
C CYS A 249 17.53 4.87 6.53
N ARG A 250 18.57 4.62 7.34
CA ARG A 250 19.82 5.39 7.33
C ARG A 250 20.58 5.21 6.02
N TYR A 251 20.67 3.99 5.51
CA TYR A 251 21.31 3.71 4.22
C TYR A 251 20.64 4.49 3.09
N LEU A 252 19.30 4.44 3.01
CA LEU A 252 18.52 5.18 2.00
C LEU A 252 18.54 6.70 2.21
N HIS A 253 18.69 7.18 3.45
CA HIS A 253 18.86 8.60 3.72
C HIS A 253 20.18 9.15 3.14
N TYR A 254 21.30 8.44 3.31
CA TYR A 254 22.59 8.84 2.73
C TYR A 254 22.65 8.70 1.20
N SER A 255 21.67 8.03 0.62
CA SER A 255 21.54 7.85 -0.83
C SER A 255 20.97 9.14 -1.44
N VAL A 256 21.83 10.15 -1.62
CA VAL A 256 21.46 11.50 -2.13
C VAL A 256 22.03 11.76 -3.53
N GLU A 257 22.81 10.83 -4.09
CA GLU A 257 23.26 10.93 -5.47
C GLU A 257 22.05 11.02 -6.42
N GLY A 258 22.18 11.80 -7.50
CA GLY A 258 21.12 12.46 -8.28
C GLY A 258 19.97 11.63 -8.88
N GLU A 259 19.82 10.38 -8.44
CA GLU A 259 18.75 9.46 -8.78
C GLU A 259 17.54 9.54 -7.82
N VAL A 260 17.72 10.11 -6.60
CA VAL A 260 16.68 10.09 -5.56
C VAL A 260 15.86 11.39 -5.52
N ASN A 261 14.56 11.27 -5.80
CA ASN A 261 13.62 12.40 -5.78
C ASN A 261 13.24 12.83 -4.34
N TYR A 262 12.71 14.05 -4.20
CA TYR A 262 12.17 14.56 -2.94
C TYR A 262 11.18 13.59 -2.28
N GLY A 263 10.26 13.02 -3.06
CA GLY A 263 9.26 12.08 -2.57
C GLY A 263 9.84 10.79 -1.96
N THR A 264 10.94 10.29 -2.51
CA THR A 264 11.62 9.10 -1.97
C THR A 264 12.23 9.42 -0.61
N GLN A 265 12.88 10.58 -0.46
CA GLN A 265 13.41 11.02 0.83
C GLN A 265 12.28 11.27 1.84
N MET A 266 11.19 11.91 1.40
CA MET A 266 9.99 12.09 2.23
C MET A 266 9.46 10.75 2.77
N ALA A 267 9.37 9.73 1.92
CA ALA A 267 8.90 8.40 2.30
C ALA A 267 9.86 7.70 3.27
N THR A 268 11.17 7.77 3.02
CA THR A 268 12.20 7.22 3.92
C THR A 268 12.15 7.88 5.30
N HIS A 269 12.00 9.20 5.36
CA HIS A 269 11.87 9.93 6.62
C HIS A 269 10.53 9.69 7.31
N MET A 270 9.44 9.46 6.57
CA MET A 270 8.17 9.04 7.13
C MET A 270 8.27 7.66 7.78
N ALA A 271 8.92 6.70 7.10
CA ALA A 271 9.19 5.37 7.64
C ALA A 271 10.05 5.45 8.92
N LEU A 272 11.13 6.26 8.91
CA LEU A 272 11.94 6.53 10.09
C LEU A 272 11.12 7.17 11.22
N GLY A 273 10.21 8.09 10.89
CA GLY A 273 9.29 8.70 11.84
C GLY A 273 8.35 7.69 12.51
N PHE A 274 7.86 6.70 11.76
CA PHE A 274 7.04 5.61 12.32
C PHE A 274 7.83 4.72 13.30
N LEU A 275 9.11 4.46 13.04
CA LEU A 275 9.95 3.70 13.98
C LEU A 275 10.06 4.37 15.35
N PHE A 276 10.17 5.70 15.38
CA PHE A 276 10.34 6.49 16.61
C PHE A 276 9.10 7.31 16.97
N LEU A 277 7.90 6.80 16.64
CA LEU A 277 6.65 7.54 16.76
C LEU A 277 6.43 8.05 18.20
N GLY A 278 6.34 9.39 18.32
CA GLY A 278 6.21 10.07 19.61
C GLY A 278 7.29 9.74 20.63
N LYS A 279 8.56 9.61 20.18
CA LYS A 279 9.71 9.17 20.98
C LYS A 279 9.52 7.75 21.53
N CYS A 280 9.03 6.84 20.70
CA CYS A 280 8.70 5.45 21.06
C CYS A 280 7.58 5.32 22.11
N ARG A 281 6.78 6.37 22.33
CA ARG A 281 5.63 6.32 23.26
C ARG A 281 4.33 5.91 22.58
N TYR A 282 4.27 6.13 21.27
CA TYR A 282 3.11 5.90 20.44
C TYR A 282 3.42 4.82 19.42
N THR A 283 2.37 4.17 18.96
CA THR A 283 2.41 3.19 17.87
C THR A 283 1.10 3.32 17.09
N LEU A 284 0.91 2.53 16.04
CA LEU A 284 -0.23 2.67 15.12
C LEU A 284 -1.34 1.70 15.49
N GLY A 285 -2.59 2.14 15.46
CA GLY A 285 -3.77 1.28 15.62
C GLY A 285 -4.28 0.72 14.28
N THR A 286 -5.02 -0.38 14.35
CA THR A 286 -5.65 -1.09 13.23
C THR A 286 -7.18 -0.96 13.24
N SER A 287 -7.73 -0.03 14.04
CA SER A 287 -9.16 0.30 13.97
C SER A 287 -9.55 0.76 12.56
N ASN A 288 -10.81 0.58 12.16
CA ASN A 288 -11.23 0.95 10.80
C ASN A 288 -10.93 2.44 10.48
N LYS A 289 -11.06 3.32 11.48
CA LYS A 289 -10.72 4.74 11.36
C LYS A 289 -9.21 4.96 11.22
N ALA A 290 -8.41 4.25 12.01
CA ALA A 290 -6.96 4.32 11.94
C ALA A 290 -6.43 3.83 10.58
N ILE A 291 -6.95 2.71 10.06
CA ILE A 291 -6.59 2.20 8.72
C ILE A 291 -6.97 3.22 7.65
N ALA A 292 -8.16 3.82 7.72
CA ALA A 292 -8.56 4.85 6.76
C ALA A 292 -7.61 6.06 6.78
N ALA A 293 -7.20 6.49 7.96
CA ALA A 293 -6.25 7.60 8.12
C ALA A 293 -4.84 7.23 7.61
N LEU A 294 -4.36 6.02 7.91
CA LEU A 294 -3.07 5.50 7.44
C LEU A 294 -3.03 5.37 5.92
N LEU A 295 -4.08 4.82 5.32
CA LEU A 295 -4.20 4.64 3.88
C LEU A 295 -4.14 5.99 3.14
N VAL A 296 -4.76 7.03 3.71
CA VAL A 296 -4.63 8.40 3.19
C VAL A 296 -3.20 8.93 3.37
N ALA A 297 -2.59 8.74 4.55
CA ALA A 297 -1.24 9.22 4.82
C ALA A 297 -0.16 8.52 3.98
N ILE A 298 -0.33 7.23 3.66
CA ILE A 298 0.69 6.37 3.06
C ILE A 298 0.43 6.12 1.56
N TYR A 299 -0.59 6.77 0.98
CA TYR A 299 -0.94 6.63 -0.44
C TYR A 299 0.30 6.53 -1.35
N PRO A 300 0.48 5.45 -2.13
CA PRO A 300 1.75 5.07 -2.77
C PRO A 300 2.05 5.89 -4.05
N SER A 301 1.97 7.21 -3.94
CA SER A 301 2.35 8.19 -4.96
C SER A 301 3.03 9.37 -4.28
N PHE A 302 4.37 9.38 -4.33
CA PHE A 302 5.17 10.41 -3.69
C PHE A 302 5.45 11.58 -4.65
N PRO A 303 5.53 12.82 -4.12
CA PRO A 303 5.72 14.01 -4.93
C PRO A 303 7.13 14.05 -5.55
N SER A 304 7.26 14.52 -6.78
CA SER A 304 8.58 14.65 -7.41
C SER A 304 9.36 15.86 -6.87
N LYS A 305 8.65 16.95 -6.57
CA LYS A 305 9.19 18.22 -6.08
C LYS A 305 8.50 18.62 -4.77
N THR A 306 9.08 19.55 -4.03
CA THR A 306 8.50 20.08 -2.78
C THR A 306 7.13 20.72 -2.97
N THR A 307 6.85 21.34 -4.12
CA THR A 307 5.57 21.99 -4.42
C THR A 307 4.58 21.08 -5.18
N ASP A 308 4.97 19.85 -5.50
CA ASP A 308 4.13 18.93 -6.29
C ASP A 308 3.02 18.34 -5.42
N ASN A 309 1.78 18.67 -5.77
CA ASN A 309 0.56 18.13 -5.16
C ASN A 309 -0.38 17.52 -6.21
N ARG A 310 0.14 17.15 -7.40
CA ARG A 310 -0.69 16.75 -8.54
C ARG A 310 -1.48 15.47 -8.30
N TYR A 311 -0.85 14.46 -7.70
CA TYR A 311 -1.45 13.14 -7.47
C TYR A 311 -1.97 12.96 -6.05
N HIS A 312 -1.35 13.61 -5.08
CA HIS A 312 -1.72 13.51 -3.67
C HIS A 312 -1.33 14.79 -2.94
N LEU A 313 -2.24 15.29 -2.10
CA LEU A 313 -2.01 16.49 -1.31
C LEU A 313 -1.04 16.18 -0.15
N GLN A 314 0.10 16.87 -0.10
CA GLN A 314 1.14 16.59 0.90
C GLN A 314 0.65 16.78 2.35
N ALA A 315 -0.29 17.68 2.62
CA ALA A 315 -0.84 17.88 3.96
C ALA A 315 -1.51 16.61 4.53
N LEU A 316 -2.11 15.79 3.66
CA LEU A 316 -2.77 14.54 4.05
C LEU A 316 -1.77 13.49 4.56
N ARG A 317 -0.47 13.67 4.30
CA ARG A 317 0.58 12.80 4.84
C ARG A 317 0.66 12.84 6.35
N HIS A 318 0.16 13.89 7.01
CA HIS A 318 0.10 13.98 8.48
C HIS A 318 -1.14 13.30 9.11
N MET A 319 -2.03 12.74 8.29
CA MET A 319 -3.22 12.02 8.77
C MET A 319 -2.87 10.79 9.64
N TYR A 320 -1.64 10.27 9.56
CA TYR A 320 -1.19 9.14 10.41
C TYR A 320 -1.33 9.44 11.91
N VAL A 321 -1.36 10.72 12.32
CA VAL A 321 -1.55 11.12 13.72
C VAL A 321 -2.89 10.62 14.27
N LEU A 322 -3.94 10.51 13.45
CA LEU A 322 -5.24 9.98 13.86
C LEU A 322 -5.21 8.47 14.12
N ALA A 323 -4.20 7.76 13.60
CA ALA A 323 -3.95 6.36 13.85
C ALA A 323 -2.95 6.12 14.99
N ALA A 324 -2.32 7.18 15.52
CA ALA A 324 -1.33 7.05 16.57
C ALA A 324 -2.00 6.87 17.94
N GLU A 325 -1.68 5.78 18.62
CA GLU A 325 -2.19 5.43 19.94
C GLU A 325 -1.05 5.29 20.95
N LYS A 326 -1.27 5.79 22.17
CA LYS A 326 -0.30 5.70 23.26
C LYS A 326 -0.36 4.31 23.89
N ARG A 327 0.55 3.43 23.48
CA ARG A 327 0.65 2.04 23.99
C ARG A 327 1.93 1.75 24.78
N MET A 328 2.75 2.77 25.10
CA MET A 328 3.93 2.54 25.95
C MET A 328 3.55 2.41 27.41
N LEU A 329 3.94 1.30 28.02
CA LEU A 329 3.82 1.07 29.45
C LEU A 329 5.19 1.30 30.11
N VAL A 330 5.20 2.13 31.16
CA VAL A 330 6.40 2.41 31.95
C VAL A 330 6.08 2.10 33.40
N PRO A 331 6.67 1.04 33.99
CA PRO A 331 6.46 0.75 35.40
C PRO A 331 7.27 1.75 36.23
N ILE A 332 6.69 2.19 37.35
CA ILE A 332 7.29 3.12 38.28
C ILE A 332 7.44 2.38 39.60
N ASP A 333 8.62 2.42 40.18
CA ASP A 333 8.85 1.89 41.51
C ASP A 333 8.11 2.74 42.54
N VAL A 334 7.32 2.07 43.39
CA VAL A 334 6.46 2.69 44.41
C VAL A 334 7.28 3.48 45.43
N VAL A 335 8.47 2.99 45.78
CA VAL A 335 9.32 3.61 46.81
C VAL A 335 10.08 4.80 46.23
N THR A 336 10.81 4.60 45.14
CA THR A 336 11.68 5.65 44.58
C THR A 336 10.96 6.64 43.67
N GLN A 337 9.72 6.34 43.24
CA GLN A 337 8.95 7.12 42.26
C GLN A 337 9.69 7.30 40.92
N ARG A 338 10.62 6.38 40.60
CA ARG A 338 11.41 6.39 39.37
C ARG A 338 10.99 5.26 38.44
N PRO A 339 11.12 5.43 37.11
CA PRO A 339 10.91 4.34 36.16
C PRO A 339 11.85 3.18 36.45
N CYS A 340 11.31 1.96 36.49
CA CYS A 340 12.07 0.75 36.72
C CYS A 340 11.88 -0.24 35.55
N TYR A 341 12.58 -1.37 35.61
CA TYR A 341 12.30 -2.51 34.73
C TYR A 341 11.45 -3.51 35.49
N ALA A 342 10.35 -3.97 34.89
CA ALA A 342 9.48 -4.97 35.48
C ALA A 342 9.14 -6.05 34.45
N ARG A 343 9.15 -7.32 34.88
CA ARG A 343 8.68 -8.43 34.04
C ARG A 343 7.16 -8.46 34.07
N MET A 344 6.55 -8.55 32.91
CA MET A 344 5.09 -8.61 32.73
C MET A 344 4.75 -9.78 31.82
N THR A 345 3.60 -10.39 32.07
CA THR A 345 3.09 -11.47 31.22
C THR A 345 1.79 -11.02 30.57
N PHE A 346 1.78 -11.03 29.23
CA PHE A 346 0.59 -10.67 28.47
C PHE A 346 -0.19 -11.91 28.05
N LYS A 347 -1.52 -11.87 28.25
CA LYS A 347 -2.46 -12.89 27.79
C LYS A 347 -3.27 -12.38 26.60
N TYR A 348 -3.16 -13.06 25.46
CA TYR A 348 -3.91 -12.72 24.25
C TYR A 348 -5.29 -13.37 24.24
N SER A 349 -6.25 -12.75 23.57
CA SER A 349 -7.60 -13.27 23.43
C SER A 349 -7.68 -14.49 22.53
N HIS A 350 -6.88 -14.51 21.46
CA HIS A 350 -6.93 -15.51 20.40
C HIS A 350 -5.86 -16.61 20.52
N CYS A 351 -4.89 -16.46 21.43
CA CYS A 351 -3.86 -17.46 21.68
C CYS A 351 -3.71 -17.69 23.18
N ASP A 352 -3.70 -18.95 23.59
CA ASP A 352 -3.49 -19.36 24.99
C ASP A 352 -2.00 -19.31 25.40
N PHE A 353 -1.14 -18.72 24.57
CA PHE A 353 0.27 -18.53 24.87
C PHE A 353 0.48 -17.23 25.63
N ASP A 354 1.06 -17.35 26.81
CA ASP A 354 1.53 -16.24 27.63
C ASP A 354 2.87 -15.74 27.08
N THR A 355 2.95 -14.48 26.66
CA THR A 355 4.24 -13.86 26.29
C THR A 355 4.80 -13.06 27.44
N ASP A 356 5.99 -13.44 27.89
CA ASP A 356 6.76 -12.70 28.87
C ASP A 356 7.53 -11.56 28.21
N VAL A 357 7.31 -10.34 28.69
CA VAL A 357 7.95 -9.13 28.19
C VAL A 357 8.51 -8.32 29.36
N ILE A 358 9.63 -7.64 29.13
CA ILE A 358 10.22 -6.72 30.11
C ILE A 358 9.72 -5.31 29.78
N ALA A 359 9.00 -4.70 30.72
CA ALA A 359 8.61 -3.29 30.65
C ALA A 359 9.78 -2.40 31.13
N PRO A 360 9.99 -1.19 30.56
CA PRO A 360 9.08 -0.46 29.68
C PRO A 360 9.02 -1.01 28.26
N CYS A 361 7.80 -1.31 27.79
CA CYS A 361 7.56 -1.90 26.48
C CYS A 361 6.25 -1.37 25.88
N MET A 362 6.08 -1.59 24.57
CA MET A 362 4.83 -1.30 23.89
C MET A 362 3.87 -2.48 24.07
N ILE A 363 2.65 -2.20 24.50
CA ILE A 363 1.61 -3.23 24.56
C ILE A 363 0.98 -3.42 23.17
N PRO A 364 0.54 -4.65 22.86
CA PRO A 364 -0.32 -4.92 21.70
C PRO A 364 -1.66 -4.19 21.83
N GLU A 365 -2.50 -4.28 20.79
CA GLU A 365 -3.80 -3.60 20.80
C GLU A 365 -4.71 -4.09 21.94
N LEU A 366 -5.36 -3.14 22.63
CA LEU A 366 -6.11 -3.43 23.86
C LEU A 366 -7.26 -4.42 23.65
N HIS A 367 -7.89 -4.42 22.48
CA HIS A 367 -9.00 -5.33 22.18
C HIS A 367 -8.55 -6.79 21.94
N VAL A 368 -7.25 -7.00 21.67
CA VAL A 368 -6.65 -8.33 21.49
C VAL A 368 -6.14 -8.89 22.84
N MET A 369 -6.12 -8.08 23.90
CA MET A 369 -5.65 -8.50 25.23
C MET A 369 -6.81 -8.99 26.12
N LYS A 370 -6.64 -10.13 26.79
CA LYS A 370 -7.61 -10.68 27.77
C LYS A 370 -7.37 -10.15 29.19
N SER A 371 -6.13 -10.13 29.66
CA SER A 371 -5.76 -9.61 30.99
C SER A 371 -4.27 -9.23 31.06
N LYS A 372 -3.92 -8.42 32.07
CA LYS A 372 -2.53 -8.06 32.42
C LYS A 372 -2.29 -8.51 33.86
N ASN A 373 -1.29 -9.36 34.08
CA ASN A 373 -0.86 -9.76 35.43
C ASN A 373 0.55 -9.24 35.72
#